data_AF-A0A172U929-F1
#
_entry.id   AF-A0A172U929-F1
#
_cell.length_a   1.000
_cell.length_b   1.000
_cell.length_c   1.000
_cell.angle_alpha   90.00
_cell.angle_beta   90.00
_cell.angle_gamma   90.00
#
_symmetry.space_group_name_H-M   'P 1'
#
loop_
_entity.id
_entity.type
_entity.pdbx_description
1 polymer ?
#
loop_
_entity_poly.entity_id
_entity_poly.type
_entity_poly.pdbx_seq_one_letter_code
_entity_poly.pdbx_strand_id
1 'polypeptide(L)' 'MPSKHIDDKTWRKIQDLTVKTVIATQKPIKETEVLAYVIQRGLEEVNVEELKTLAKDK' A
#
# COMPACT_ATOMS: atom_id res chain seq x y z
N MET A 1 -8.42 7.37 10.56
CA MET A 1 -7.56 6.25 10.10
C MET A 1 -7.19 6.52 8.65
N PRO A 2 -5.95 6.24 8.22
CA PRO A 2 -5.52 6.35 6.82
C PRO A 2 -6.46 5.63 5.86
N SER A 3 -7.11 4.55 6.34
CA SER A 3 -8.13 3.79 5.64
C SER A 3 -9.38 4.57 5.22
N LYS A 4 -9.68 5.76 5.77
CA LYS A 4 -10.86 6.54 5.35
C LYS A 4 -10.73 7.16 3.95
N HIS A 5 -9.51 7.24 3.42
CA HIS A 5 -9.21 7.84 2.12
C HIS A 5 -8.61 6.84 1.12
N ILE A 6 -8.51 5.57 1.51
CA ILE A 6 -8.04 4.47 0.67
C ILE A 6 -9.25 3.60 0.38
N ASP A 7 -9.44 3.20 -0.87
CA ASP A 7 -10.55 2.31 -1.22
C ASP A 7 -10.42 0.95 -0.52
N ASP A 8 -11.56 0.30 -0.26
CA ASP A 8 -11.61 -0.96 0.49
C ASP A 8 -10.76 -2.07 -0.15
N LYS A 9 -10.65 -2.09 -1.48
CA LYS A 9 -9.89 -3.11 -2.20
C LYS A 9 -8.39 -2.92 -1.99
N THR A 10 -7.91 -1.68 -2.06
CA THR A 10 -6.50 -1.36 -1.77
C THR A 10 -6.19 -1.59 -0.30
N TRP A 11 -7.10 -1.20 0.61
CA TRP A 11 -6.93 -1.46 2.04
C TRP A 11 -6.81 -2.95 2.34
N ARG A 12 -7.67 -3.78 1.75
CA ARG A 12 -7.63 -5.24 1.94
C ARG A 12 -6.29 -5.85 1.53
N LYS A 13 -5.70 -5.36 0.43
CA LYS A 13 -4.35 -5.80 0.00
C LYS A 13 -3.29 -5.50 1.05
N ILE A 14 -3.34 -4.34 1.70
CA ILE A 14 -2.42 -3.99 2.78
C ILE A 14 -2.60 -4.92 3.98
N GLN A 15 -3.84 -5.26 4.34
CA GLN A 15 -4.13 -6.22 5.42
C GLN A 15 -3.57 -7.61 5.10
N ASP A 16 -3.80 -8.11 3.89
CA ASP A 16 -3.29 -9.41 3.45
C ASP A 16 -1.75 -9.44 3.45
N LEU A 17 -1.11 -8.36 3.00
CA LEU A 17 0.34 -8.21 3.06
C LEU A 17 0.85 -8.20 4.51
N THR A 18 0.12 -7.55 5.42
CA THR A 18 0.44 -7.50 6.84
C THR A 18 0.39 -8.89 7.45
N VAL A 19 -0.68 -9.66 7.20
CA VAL A 19 -0.79 -11.05 7.67
C VAL A 19 0.37 -11.90 7.14
N LYS A 20 0.68 -11.81 5.85
CA LYS A 20 1.83 -12.52 5.26
C LYS A 20 3.15 -12.16 5.93
N THR A 21 3.37 -10.88 6.21
CA THR A 21 4.60 -10.39 6.83
C THR A 21 4.71 -10.85 8.27
N VAL A 22 3.62 -10.82 9.05
CA VAL A 22 3.59 -11.35 10.42
C VAL A 22 3.92 -12.85 10.41
N ILE A 23 3.31 -13.63 9.51
CA ILE A 23 3.59 -15.07 9.40
C ILE A 23 5.05 -15.32 9.03
N ALA A 24 5.60 -14.59 8.05
CA ALA A 24 6.97 -14.80 7.61
C ALA A 24 8.02 -14.39 8.64
N THR A 25 7.75 -13.32 9.40
CA THR A 25 8.72 -12.75 10.35
C THR A 25 8.52 -13.24 11.79
N GLN A 26 7.37 -13.82 12.11
CA GLN A 26 6.92 -14.15 13.46
C GLN A 26 6.95 -12.94 14.41
N LYS A 27 6.83 -11.73 13.87
CA LYS A 27 6.81 -10.48 14.64
C LYS A 27 5.46 -9.77 14.47
N PRO A 28 4.96 -9.09 15.51
CA PRO A 28 3.78 -8.25 15.37
C PRO A 28 4.14 -7.02 14.53
N ILE A 29 3.47 -6.86 13.39
CA ILE A 29 3.65 -5.72 12.46
C ILE A 29 2.29 -5.03 12.30
N LYS A 30 2.27 -3.70 12.39
CA LYS A 30 1.04 -2.92 12.18
C LYS A 30 0.78 -2.68 10.69
N GLU A 31 -0.50 -2.63 10.33
CA GLU A 31 -0.93 -2.30 8.95
C GLU A 31 -0.38 -0.94 8.48
N THR A 32 -0.24 0.03 9.38
CA THR A 32 0.34 1.36 9.07
C THR A 32 1.82 1.29 8.70
N GLU A 33 2.58 0.34 9.26
CA GLU A 33 3.99 0.16 8.92
C GLU A 33 4.13 -0.43 7.52
N VAL A 34 3.29 -1.42 7.20
CA VAL A 34 3.23 -2.02 5.86
C VAL A 34 2.76 -0.99 4.83
N LEU A 35 1.74 -0.20 5.15
CA LEU A 35 1.28 0.89 4.29
C LEU A 35 2.40 1.89 3.99
N ALA A 36 3.12 2.35 5.03
CA ALA A 36 4.21 3.31 4.87
C ALA A 36 5.33 2.73 3.98
N TYR A 37 5.70 1.47 4.21
CA TYR A 37 6.71 0.78 3.40
C TYR A 37 6.30 0.67 1.93
N VAL A 38 5.06 0.24 1.64
CA VAL A 38 4.57 0.10 0.27
C VAL A 38 4.50 1.45 -0.44
N ILE A 39 4.06 2.51 0.24
CA ILE A 39 4.05 3.87 -0.33
C ILE A 39 5.47 4.32 -0.65
N GLN A 40 6.41 4.16 0.28
CA GLN A 40 7.80 4.56 0.06
C GLN A 40 8.40 3.81 -1.12
N ARG A 41 8.18 2.49 -1.22
CA ARG A 41 8.63 1.71 -2.37
C ARG A 41 8.00 2.19 -3.68
N GLY A 42 6.71 2.49 -3.67
CA GLY A 42 6.01 3.06 -4.81
C GLY A 42 6.59 4.41 -5.24
N LEU A 43 6.95 5.28 -4.31
CA LEU A 43 7.57 6.58 -4.62
C LEU A 43 8.97 6.45 -5.26
N GLU A 44 9.69 5.35 -5.00
CA GLU A 44 10.98 5.06 -5.62
C GLU A 44 10.85 4.45 -7.02
N GLU A 45 9.81 3.66 -7.26
CA GLU A 45 9.61 2.92 -8.52
C GLU A 45 8.73 3.66 -9.53
N VAL A 46 7.78 4.47 -9.07
CA VAL A 46 6.80 5.11 -9.93
C VAL A 46 7.46 6.13 -10.85
N ASN A 47 7.12 6.07 -12.13
CA ASN A 47 7.56 7.05 -13.12
C ASN A 47 6.41 7.96 -13.57
N VAL A 48 6.79 9.07 -14.22
CA VAL A 48 5.84 10.08 -14.67
C VAL A 48 4.85 9.51 -15.70
N GLU A 49 5.26 8.57 -16.56
CA GLU A 49 4.37 7.98 -17.57
C GLU A 49 3.25 7.14 -16.96
N GLU A 50 3.54 6.39 -15.90
CA GLU A 50 2.54 5.66 -15.13
C GLU A 50 1.58 6.62 -14.42
N LEU A 51 2.10 7.71 -13.84
CA LEU A 51 1.25 8.73 -13.21
C LEU A 51 0.32 9.44 -14.20
N LYS A 52 0.69 9.56 -15.48
CA LYS A 52 -0.21 10.13 -16.51
C LYS A 52 -1.51 9.34 -16.68
N THR A 53 -1.56 8.07 -16.27
CA THR A 53 -2.81 7.29 -16.28
C THR A 53 -3.87 7.90 -15.37
N LEU A 54 -3.48 8.58 -14.28
CA LEU A 54 -4.39 9.27 -13.38
C LEU A 54 -5.12 10.46 -14.04
N ALA A 55 -4.56 11.02 -15.11
CA ALA A 55 -5.18 12.11 -15.86
C ALA A 55 -6.11 11.63 -16.98
N LYS A 56 -6.10 10.33 -17.31
CA LYS A 56 -6.88 9.78 -18.43
C LYS A 56 -8.34 9.46 -18.09
N ASP A 57 -8.72 9.45 -16.82
CA ASP A 57 -10.09 9.24 -16.35
C ASP A 57 -10.67 10.50 -15.68
N LYS A 58 -10.79 11.59 -16.44
CA LYS A 58 -11.69 12.72 -16.15
C LYS A 58 -12.58 13.03 -17.33
#